data_AF-A0A967GYT5-F1
#
_entry.id   AF-A0A967GYT5-F1
#
_cell.length_a   1.000
_cell.length_b   1.000
_cell.length_c   1.000
_cell.angle_alpha   90.00
_cell.angle_beta   90.00
_cell.angle_gamma   90.00
#
_symmetry.space_group_name_H-M   'P 1'
#
loop_
_entity.id
_entity.type
_entity.pdbx_description
1 polymer ?
#
loop_
_entity_poly.entity_id
_entity_poly.type
_entity_poly.pdbx_seq_one_letter_code
_entity_poly.pdbx_strand_id
1 'polypeptide(L)'
;SALVYILFPNSVIIVQGDHLEVWRIFPADGKVDETVAFLDFYVPEPATTAKAHEHWRRNLDLTLRTVEEEDFPTGETIQAGLLSGAQEHVIY
;
A
#
# COMPACT_ATOMS: atom_id res chain seq x y z
N SER A 1 7.96 -12.33 -11.43
CA SER A 1 8.68 -12.05 -10.17
C SER A 1 8.31 -10.65 -9.74
N ALA A 2 8.35 -10.36 -8.44
CA ALA A 2 8.12 -9.01 -7.91
C ALA A 2 9.38 -8.55 -7.15
N LEU A 3 9.73 -7.27 -7.29
CA LEU A 3 10.71 -6.61 -6.43
C LEU A 3 9.96 -5.67 -5.48
N VAL A 4 10.20 -5.80 -4.19
CA VAL A 4 9.72 -4.84 -3.18
C VAL A 4 10.92 -4.08 -2.65
N TYR A 5 10.91 -2.76 -2.80
CA TYR A 5 11.96 -1.88 -2.31
C TYR A 5 11.38 -0.82 -1.37
N ILE A 6 11.88 -0.79 -0.13
CA ILE A 6 11.49 0.20 0.87
C ILE A 6 12.52 1.33 0.82
N LEU A 7 12.08 2.51 0.35
CA LEU A 7 12.85 3.73 0.42
C LEU A 7 12.41 4.49 1.68
N PHE A 8 13.24 4.41 2.72
CA PHE A 8 13.01 5.15 3.95
C PHE A 8 12.91 6.66 3.67
N PRO A 9 12.02 7.37 4.39
CA PRO A 9 11.28 6.88 5.55
C PRO A 9 9.93 6.20 5.24
N ASN A 10 9.38 6.36 4.04
CA ASN A 10 7.93 6.21 3.90
C ASN A 10 7.42 5.83 2.50
N SER A 11 8.31 5.33 1.64
CA SER A 11 7.94 4.92 0.28
C SER A 11 8.20 3.45 0.05
N VAL A 12 7.25 2.76 -0.56
CA VAL A 12 7.39 1.37 -1.03
C VAL A 12 7.23 1.36 -2.54
N ILE A 13 8.24 0.84 -3.22
CA ILE A 13 8.25 0.69 -4.67
C ILE A 13 8.10 -0.80 -4.96
N ILE A 14 7.01 -1.16 -5.65
CA ILE A 14 6.72 -2.54 -6.06
C ILE A 14 6.84 -2.62 -7.57
N VAL A 15 7.86 -3.32 -8.04
CA VAL A 15 8.00 -3.65 -9.47
C VAL A 15 7.31 -4.98 -9.68
N GLN A 16 6.11 -4.93 -10.24
CA GLN A 16 5.40 -6.10 -10.74
C GLN A 16 5.80 -6.34 -12.20
N GLY A 17 5.63 -7.57 -12.69
CA GLY A 17 6.21 -7.97 -13.98
C GLY A 17 5.83 -7.09 -15.17
N ASP A 18 4.68 -6.42 -15.12
CA ASP A 18 4.12 -5.61 -16.19
C ASP A 18 3.75 -4.16 -15.77
N HIS A 19 3.90 -3.79 -14.49
CA HIS A 19 3.59 -2.45 -13.98
C HIS A 19 4.40 -2.11 -12.73
N LEU A 20 4.40 -0.82 -12.38
CA LEU A 20 5.05 -0.29 -11.18
C LEU A 20 4.02 0.32 -10.26
N GLU A 21 4.08 -0.02 -8.97
CA GLU A 21 3.33 0.64 -7.92
C GLU A 21 4.29 1.44 -7.05
N VAL A 22 3.94 2.70 -6.79
CA VAL A 22 4.64 3.55 -5.83
C VAL A 22 3.66 3.92 -4.73
N TRP A 23 3.92 3.40 -3.55
CA TRP A 23 3.18 3.69 -2.33
C TRP A 23 3.93 4.74 -1.53
N ARG A 24 3.23 5.81 -1.14
CA ARG A 24 3.76 6.85 -0.26
C ARG A 24 2.84 6.97 0.96
N ILE A 25 3.37 6.71 2.14
CA ILE A 25 2.59 6.63 3.37
C ILE A 25 2.98 7.80 4.26
N PHE A 26 2.05 8.62 4.69
CA PHE A 26 2.33 9.76 5.56
C PHE A 26 1.55 9.63 6.86
N PRO A 27 2.08 10.11 8.01
CA PRO A 27 1.27 10.26 9.21
C PRO A 27 0.04 11.13 8.93
N ALA A 28 -1.10 10.76 9.48
CA ALA A 28 -2.27 11.62 9.45
C ALA A 28 -2.07 12.82 10.39
N ASP A 29 -2.58 13.99 9.99
CA ASP A 29 -2.37 15.22 10.77
C ASP A 29 -2.98 15.10 12.18
N GLY A 30 -2.18 15.43 13.19
CA GLY A 30 -2.57 15.37 14.60
C GLY A 30 -2.84 13.97 15.17
N LYS A 31 -2.56 12.90 14.43
CA LYS A 31 -2.84 11.52 14.87
C LYS A 31 -1.60 10.64 14.77
N VAL A 32 -1.26 9.99 15.89
CA VAL A 32 -0.04 9.18 16.01
C VAL A 32 -0.23 7.72 15.55
N ASP A 33 -1.48 7.31 15.41
CA ASP A 33 -1.96 5.95 15.17
C ASP A 33 -2.70 5.81 13.83
N GLU A 34 -2.71 6.87 13.01
CA GLU A 34 -3.32 6.87 11.68
C GLU A 34 -2.32 7.31 10.61
N THR A 35 -2.50 6.80 9.40
CA THR A 35 -1.70 7.17 8.22
C THR A 35 -2.58 7.37 7.00
N VAL A 36 -2.06 8.11 6.03
CA VAL A 36 -2.65 8.27 4.70
C VAL A 36 -1.70 7.67 3.68
N ALA A 37 -2.17 6.65 2.95
CA ALA A 37 -1.43 6.02 1.88
C ALA A 37 -1.87 6.58 0.51
N PHE A 38 -0.89 6.90 -0.34
CA PHE A 38 -1.08 7.28 -1.73
C PHE A 38 -0.50 6.20 -2.62
N LEU A 39 -1.29 5.71 -3.58
CA LEU A 39 -0.86 4.78 -4.62
C LEU A 39 -0.74 5.52 -5.97
N ASP A 40 0.45 5.49 -6.55
CA ASP A 40 0.65 5.79 -7.97
C ASP A 40 0.88 4.49 -8.74
N PHE A 41 0.03 4.23 -9.75
CA PHE A 41 0.07 3.00 -10.56
C PHE A 41 0.55 3.33 -11.98
N TYR A 42 1.79 2.95 -12.31
CA TYR A 42 2.43 3.25 -13.58
C TYR A 42 2.45 2.04 -14.51
N VAL A 43 2.01 2.26 -15.74
CA VAL A 43 2.02 1.28 -16.84
C VAL A 43 3.05 1.71 -17.89
N PRO A 44 3.70 0.77 -18.60
CA PRO A 44 4.85 1.07 -19.46
C PRO A 44 4.50 1.98 -20.66
N GLU A 45 3.27 1.88 -21.15
CA GLU A 45 2.77 2.69 -22.28
C GLU A 45 1.36 3.18 -21.98
N PRO A 46 0.96 4.36 -22.51
CA PRO A 46 -0.41 4.84 -22.38
C PRO A 46 -1.43 3.81 -22.87
N ALA A 47 -2.43 3.51 -22.03
CA ALA A 47 -3.57 2.73 -22.47
C ALA A 47 -4.37 3.56 -23.49
N THR A 48 -4.33 3.16 -24.76
CA THR A 48 -5.01 3.88 -25.87
C THR A 48 -6.20 3.11 -26.44
N THR A 49 -6.45 1.89 -25.96
CA THR A 49 -7.56 1.04 -26.40
C THR A 49 -8.45 0.66 -25.23
N ALA A 50 -9.74 0.41 -25.49
CA ALA A 50 -10.68 -0.03 -24.47
C ALA A 50 -10.21 -1.31 -23.74
N LYS A 51 -9.64 -2.26 -24.49
CA LYS A 51 -9.09 -3.50 -23.93
C LYS A 51 -7.91 -3.23 -22.99
N ALA A 52 -7.01 -2.31 -23.35
CA ALA A 52 -5.88 -1.93 -22.50
C ALA A 52 -6.35 -1.23 -21.23
N HIS A 53 -7.32 -0.31 -21.34
CA HIS A 53 -7.92 0.34 -20.17
C HIS A 53 -8.57 -0.67 -19.22
N GLU A 54 -9.35 -1.61 -19.74
CA GLU A 54 -10.00 -2.63 -18.91
C GLU A 54 -8.98 -3.57 -18.26
N HIS A 55 -7.91 -3.93 -18.96
CA HIS A 55 -6.83 -4.73 -18.40
C HIS A 55 -6.19 -4.03 -17.19
N TRP A 56 -5.78 -2.77 -17.33
CA TRP A 56 -5.14 -2.05 -16.23
C TRP A 56 -6.10 -1.69 -15.10
N ARG A 57 -7.37 -1.39 -15.41
CA ARG A 57 -8.40 -1.18 -14.39
C ARG A 57 -8.58 -2.42 -13.50
N ARG A 58 -8.57 -3.62 -14.08
CA ARG A 58 -8.68 -4.88 -13.32
C ARG A 58 -7.45 -5.14 -12.45
N ASN A 59 -6.26 -4.81 -12.93
CA ASN A 59 -5.04 -4.94 -12.11
C ASN A 59 -5.04 -3.94 -10.94
N LEU A 60 -5.39 -2.68 -11.18
CA LEU A 60 -5.52 -1.69 -10.11
C LEU A 60 -6.60 -2.11 -9.08
N ASP A 61 -7.75 -2.60 -9.55
CA ASP A 61 -8.81 -3.12 -8.68
C ASP A 61 -8.32 -4.28 -7.81
N LEU A 62 -7.53 -5.20 -8.39
CA LEU A 62 -6.89 -6.28 -7.64
C LEU A 62 -5.95 -5.72 -6.56
N THR A 63 -5.05 -4.79 -6.91
CA THR A 63 -4.13 -4.15 -5.96
C THR A 63 -4.88 -3.47 -4.81
N LEU A 64 -5.92 -2.68 -5.11
CA LEU A 64 -6.72 -1.98 -4.10
C LEU A 64 -7.46 -2.96 -3.18
N ARG A 65 -8.09 -4.00 -3.75
CA ARG A 65 -8.79 -5.00 -2.95
C ARG A 65 -7.85 -5.75 -2.01
N THR A 66 -6.65 -6.10 -2.46
CA THR A 66 -5.68 -6.77 -1.58
C THR A 66 -5.31 -5.90 -0.38
N VAL A 67 -5.01 -4.62 -0.58
CA VAL A 67 -4.64 -3.76 0.55
C VAL A 67 -5.83 -3.47 1.48
N GLU A 68 -7.03 -3.28 0.92
CA GLU A 68 -8.24 -2.99 1.70
C GLU A 68 -8.75 -4.21 2.49
N GLU A 69 -8.64 -5.41 1.92
CA GLU A 69 -9.16 -6.65 2.52
C GLU A 69 -8.13 -7.37 3.39
N GLU A 70 -6.82 -7.16 3.18
CA GLU A 70 -5.75 -7.91 3.86
C GLU A 70 -4.79 -7.01 4.65
N ASP A 71 -4.11 -6.07 3.99
CA ASP A 71 -2.99 -5.33 4.61
C ASP A 71 -3.47 -4.29 5.63
N PHE A 72 -4.47 -3.46 5.28
CA PHE A 72 -4.99 -2.44 6.20
C PHE A 72 -5.65 -3.06 7.44
N PRO A 73 -6.54 -4.06 7.33
CA PRO A 73 -7.08 -4.73 8.51
C PRO A 73 -5.99 -5.36 9.39
N THR A 74 -4.94 -5.91 8.78
CA THR A 74 -3.79 -6.44 9.53
C THR A 74 -3.07 -5.34 10.29
N GLY A 75 -2.75 -4.21 9.64
CA GLY A 75 -2.12 -3.05 10.26
C GLY A 75 -2.95 -2.45 11.40
N GLU A 76 -4.25 -2.28 11.18
CA GLU A 76 -5.19 -1.79 12.19
C GLU A 76 -5.28 -2.74 13.39
N THR A 77 -5.28 -4.06 13.17
CA THR A 77 -5.29 -5.05 14.25
C THR A 77 -4.01 -4.98 15.08
N ILE A 78 -2.84 -4.82 14.44
CA ILE A 78 -1.57 -4.63 15.13
C ILE A 78 -1.62 -3.34 15.96
N GLN A 79 -2.08 -2.24 15.37
CA GLN A 79 -2.19 -0.94 16.06
C GLN A 79 -3.16 -1.00 17.25
N ALA A 80 -4.32 -1.64 17.09
CA ALA A 80 -5.28 -1.87 18.18
C ALA A 80 -4.67 -2.73 19.30
N GLY A 81 -3.89 -3.74 18.95
CA GLY A 81 -3.14 -4.55 19.90
C GLY A 81 -2.15 -3.73 20.72
N LEU A 82 -1.39 -2.84 20.08
CA LEU A 82 -0.46 -1.93 20.75
C LEU A 82 -1.19 -0.94 21.68
N LEU A 83 -2.36 -0.45 21.28
CA LEU A 83 -3.17 0.48 22.07
C LEU A 83 -3.95 -0.19 23.22
N SER A 84 -4.03 -1.52 23.26
CA SER A 84 -4.82 -2.26 24.25
C SER A 84 -4.27 -2.18 25.69
N GLY A 85 -3.01 -1.78 25.87
CA GLY A 85 -2.31 -1.81 27.15
C GLY A 85 -1.92 -3.22 27.62
N ALA A 86 -2.11 -4.26 26.79
CA ALA A 86 -1.75 -5.64 27.13
C ALA A 86 -0.23 -5.91 27.12
N GLN A 87 0.56 -5.06 26.47
CA GLN A 87 2.02 -5.14 26.45
C GLN A 87 2.60 -4.16 27.48
N GLU A 88 3.41 -4.64 28.42
CA GLU A 88 4.02 -3.78 29.45
C GLU A 88 5.20 -2.93 28.92
N HIS A 89 5.89 -3.43 27.89
CA HIS A 89 7.00 -2.74 27.23
C HIS A 89 7.16 -3.21 25.78
N VAL A 90 7.66 -2.31 24.93
CA VAL A 90 8.00 -2.58 23.52
C VAL A 90 9.46 -2.18 23.31
N ILE A 91 10.25 -3.06 22.67
CA ILE A 91 11.68 -2.83 22.38
C ILE A 91 11.84 -2.79 20.85
N TYR A 92 12.50 -1.74 20.35
CA TYR A 92 12.75 -1.48 18.93
C TYR A 92 14.25 -1.32 18.65
#